data_AF-A0AAJ0JNM4-F1
#
_entry.id   AF-A0AAJ0JNM4-F1
#
_cell.length_a   1.000
_cell.length_b   1.000
_cell.length_c   1.000
_cell.angle_alpha   90.00
_cell.angle_beta   90.00
_cell.angle_gamma   90.00
#
_symmetry.space_group_name_H-M   'P 1'
#
loop_
_entity.id
_entity.type
_entity.pdbx_description
1 polymer ?
#
loop_
_entity_poly.entity_id
_entity_poly.type
_entity_poly.pdbx_seq_one_letter_code
_entity_poly.pdbx_strand_id
1 'polypeptide(L)' 'MRSSIIELYTADSLPLSRCYDGILLLWPADSTAEIQHFTQMYTLTDQLHVINHNDLFQIKKMKQP' A
#
# COMPACT_ATOMS: atom_id res chain seq x y z
N MET A 1 -18.42 6.62 -17.74
CA MET A 1 -17.60 5.68 -16.94
C MET A 1 -16.34 6.43 -16.52
N ARG A 2 -16.08 6.62 -15.23
CA ARG A 2 -14.83 7.28 -14.77
C ARG A 2 -13.69 6.29 -14.95
N SER A 3 -12.91 6.48 -16.01
CA SER A 3 -11.63 5.79 -16.23
C SER A 3 -10.55 6.56 -15.47
N SER A 4 -10.54 6.44 -14.14
CA SER A 4 -9.40 6.91 -13.35
C SER A 4 -8.32 5.83 -13.47
N ILE A 5 -7.25 6.10 -14.22
CA ILE A 5 -6.14 5.14 -14.43
C ILE A 5 -5.13 5.19 -13.28
N ILE A 6 -5.20 6.20 -12.41
CA ILE A 6 -4.32 6.39 -11.26
C ILE A 6 -5.11 6.93 -10.08
N GLU A 7 -5.06 6.23 -8.96
CA GLU A 7 -5.59 6.69 -7.68
C GLU A 7 -4.41 6.86 -6.71
N LEU A 8 -4.20 8.11 -6.25
CA LEU A 8 -3.17 8.43 -5.27
C LEU A 8 -3.79 8.46 -3.88
N TYR A 9 -3.18 7.72 -2.96
CA TYR A 9 -3.62 7.61 -1.57
C TYR A 9 -2.52 8.09 -0.65
N THR A 10 -2.91 8.76 0.45
CA THR A 10 -1.99 9.03 1.55
C THR A 10 -2.10 7.91 2.59
N ALA A 11 -1.01 7.59 3.29
CA ALA A 11 -1.03 6.54 4.32
C ALA A 11 -2.10 6.78 5.40
N ASP A 12 -2.41 8.05 5.70
CA ASP A 12 -3.43 8.44 6.67
C ASP A 12 -4.87 8.16 6.22
N SER A 13 -5.10 7.92 4.93
CA SER A 13 -6.43 7.76 4.34
C SER A 13 -6.69 6.38 3.74
N LEU A 14 -5.76 5.43 3.86
CA LEU A 14 -5.93 4.08 3.33
C LEU A 14 -6.47 3.13 4.41
N PRO A 15 -7.78 2.81 4.44
CA PRO A 15 -8.30 1.74 5.29
C PRO A 15 -7.73 0.39 4.86
N LEU A 16 -7.93 -0.66 5.67
CA LEU A 16 -7.71 -2.04 5.23
C LEU A 16 -8.45 -2.23 3.90
N SER A 17 -7.68 -2.38 2.83
CA SER A 17 -8.20 -2.35 1.48
C SER A 17 -7.87 -3.65 0.77
N ARG A 18 -8.78 -4.05 -0.12
CA ARG A 18 -8.53 -5.13 -1.07
C ARG A 18 -8.21 -4.47 -2.40
N CYS A 19 -7.13 -4.90 -3.04
CA CYS A 19 -6.88 -4.51 -4.43
C CYS A 19 -7.97 -5.15 -5.31
N TYR A 20 -9.01 -4.37 -5.64
CA TYR A 20 -10.09 -4.78 -6.53
C TYR A 20 -9.67 -4.48 -7.98
N ASP A 21 -9.55 -5.55 -8.77
CA ASP A 21 -9.40 -5.52 -10.22
C ASP A 21 -8.25 -4.64 -10.73
N GLY A 22 -7.00 -5.09 -10.49
CA GLY A 22 -5.79 -4.40 -10.95
C GLY A 22 -4.51 -4.86 -10.24
N ILE A 23 -3.46 -4.07 -10.41
CA ILE A 23 -2.19 -4.18 -9.66
C ILE A 23 -1.99 -2.85 -8.94
N LEU A 24 -1.65 -2.89 -7.64
CA LEU A 24 -1.28 -1.69 -6.90
C LEU A 24 0.25 -1.60 -6.78
N LEU A 25 0.79 -0.43 -7.14
CA LEU A 25 2.19 -0.09 -6.97
C LEU A 25 2.35 0.82 -5.76
N LEU A 26 3.19 0.41 -4.81
CA LEU A 26 3.49 1.16 -3.60
C LEU A 26 4.94 1.62 -3.62
N TRP A 27 5.13 2.93 -3.44
CA TRP A 27 6.43 3.55 -3.26
C TRP A 27 6.40 4.43 -2.01
N PRO A 28 7.21 4.15 -0.98
CA PRO A 28 7.25 4.96 0.22
C PRO A 28 7.92 6.32 -0.04
N ALA A 29 7.22 7.41 0.27
CA ALA A 29 7.76 8.77 0.10
C ALA A 29 8.94 9.04 1.05
N ASP A 30 8.87 8.54 2.29
CA ASP A 30 9.90 8.71 3.31
C ASP A 30 10.90 7.52 3.35
N SER A 31 11.18 6.92 2.19
CA SER A 31 12.05 5.76 2.01
C SER A 31 11.61 4.47 2.70
N THR A 32 10.74 4.51 3.71
CA THR A 32 10.26 3.32 4.41
C THR A 32 8.75 3.28 4.57
N ALA A 33 8.18 2.08 4.51
CA ALA A 33 6.78 1.83 4.86
C ALA A 33 6.64 0.46 5.54
N GLU A 34 5.86 0.41 6.62
CA GLU A 34 5.44 -0.85 7.22
C GLU A 34 4.15 -1.31 6.57
N ILE A 35 4.15 -2.51 6.00
CA ILE A 35 3.00 -3.11 5.36
C ILE A 35 2.62 -4.38 6.11
N GLN A 36 1.34 -4.47 6.43
CA GLN A 36 0.72 -5.73 6.82
C GLN A 36 0.05 -6.33 5.59
N HIS A 37 0.51 -7.51 5.17
CA HIS A 37 -0.08 -8.31 4.12
C HIS A 37 -0.63 -9.60 4.74
N PHE A 38 -1.96 -9.76 4.73
CA PHE A 38 -2.63 -10.82 5.51
C PHE A 38 -2.15 -10.87 6.97
N THR A 39 -1.47 -11.96 7.36
CA THR A 39 -0.90 -12.18 8.70
C THR A 39 0.56 -11.78 8.82
N GLN A 40 1.23 -11.46 7.70
CA GLN A 40 2.64 -11.11 7.67
C GLN A 40 2.81 -9.60 7.76
N MET A 41 3.82 -9.18 8.52
CA MET A 41 4.26 -7.78 8.57
C MET A 41 5.68 -7.70 8.02
N TYR A 42 5.93 -6.72 7.16
CA TYR A 42 7.25 -6.44 6.64
C TYR A 42 7.43 -4.94 6.41
N THR A 43 8.70 -4.53 6.33
CA THR A 43 9.08 -3.15 6.03
C THR A 43 9.64 -3.10 4.62
N LEU A 44 9.09 -2.21 3.81
CA LEU A 44 9.70 -1.81 2.54
C LEU A 44 10.67 -0.68 2.80
N THR A 45 11.84 -0.75 2.16
CA THR A 45 12.87 0.30 2.23
C THR A 45 13.40 0.57 0.84
N ASP A 46 13.26 1.81 0.34
CA ASP A 46 13.75 2.31 -0.95
C ASP A 46 13.43 1.39 -2.15
N GLN A 47 12.27 0.73 -2.11
CA GLN A 47 11.87 -0.26 -3.10
C GLN A 47 10.42 -0.05 -3.53
N LEU A 48 10.17 -0.30 -4.81
CA LEU A 48 8.82 -0.38 -5.37
C LEU A 48 8.23 -1.74 -5.01
N HIS A 49 7.04 -1.74 -4.41
CA HIS A 49 6.32 -2.96 -4.08
C HIS A 49 5.06 -3.12 -4.89
N VAL A 50 4.77 -4.36 -5.27
CA VAL A 50 3.65 -4.73 -6.11
C VAL A 50 2.68 -5.56 -5.28
N ILE A 51 1.44 -5.09 -5.15
CA ILE A 51 0.35 -5.83 -4.52
C ILE A 51 -0.57 -6.33 -5.62
N ASN A 52 -0.83 -7.64 -5.63
CA ASN A 52 -1.62 -8.28 -6.67
C ASN A 52 -3.11 -8.15 -6.41
N HIS A 53 -3.90 -8.46 -7.45
CA HIS A 53 -5.34 -8.56 -7.33
C HIS A 53 -5.71 -9.56 -6.20
N ASN A 54 -6.77 -9.25 -5.45
CA ASN A 54 -7.28 -10.04 -4.30
C ASN A 54 -6.43 -10.06 -3.02
N ASP A 55 -5.25 -9.45 -3.02
CA ASP A 55 -4.46 -9.34 -1.81
C ASP A 55 -5.12 -8.38 -0.80
N LEU A 56 -5.12 -8.79 0.47
CA LEU A 56 -5.63 -8.00 1.58
C LEU A 56 -4.46 -7.36 2.32
N PHE A 57 -4.36 -6.04 2.26
CA PHE A 57 -3.22 -5.32 2.82
C PHE A 57 -3.63 -4.08 3.63
N GLN A 58 -2.71 -3.64 4.47
CA GLN A 58 -2.81 -2.40 5.22
C GLN A 58 -1.42 -1.75 5.31
N ILE A 59 -1.35 -0.46 5.01
CA ILE A 59 -0.15 0.33 5.25
C ILE A 59 -0.25 0.87 6.68
N LYS A 60 0.73 0.56 7.53
CA LYS A 60 0.80 1.07 8.89
C LYS A 60 1.61 2.36 8.93
N LYS A 61 1.11 3.32 9.70
CA LYS A 61 1.83 4.56 9.98
C LYS A 61 3.06 4.22 10.81
N MET A 62 4.24 4.44 10.25
CA MET A 62 5.46 4.53 11.03
C MET A 62 5.29 5.74 11.96
N LYS A 63 5.06 5.51 13.26
CA LYS A 63 5.25 6.58 14.25
C LYS A 63 6.74 6.87 14.26
N GLN A 64 7.14 8.05 13.78
CA GLN A 64 8.46 8.57 14.09
C GLN A 64 8.58 8.66 15.62
N PRO A 65 9.72 8.22 16.20
CA PRO A 65 9.97 8.29 17.65
C PRO A 65 9.99 9.73 18.17
#